data_AF-A0A7L8G910-F1
#
_entry.id   AF-A0A7L8G910-F1
#
_cell.length_a   1.000
_cell.length_b   1.000
_cell.length_c   1.000
_cell.angle_alpha   90.00
_cell.angle_beta   90.00
_cell.angle_gamma   90.00
#
_symmetry.space_group_name_H-M   'P 1'
#
loop_
_entity.id
_entity.type
_entity.pdbx_description
1 polymer ?
#
loop_
_entity_poly.entity_id
_entity_poly.type
_entity_poly.pdbx_seq_one_letter_code
_entity_poly.pdbx_strand_id
1 'polypeptide(L)' 'CLKIVTREKSKRIAKFAFDYATKHGRKKVTAVHKANIMKLGDGLFLRCC' A
#
# COMPACT_ATOMS: atom_id res chain seq x y z
N CYS A 1 -8.44 17.62 -9.76
CA CYS A 1 -8.41 16.88 -8.48
C CYS A 1 -6.96 16.49 -8.17
N LEU A 2 -6.48 16.72 -6.95
CA LEU A 2 -5.10 16.42 -6.53
C LEU A 2 -5.07 15.08 -5.78
N LYS A 3 -4.19 14.16 -6.20
CA LYS A 3 -3.97 12.88 -5.52
C LYS A 3 -2.67 12.92 -4.74
N ILE A 4 -2.75 13.04 -3.41
CA ILE A 4 -1.59 13.05 -2.52
C ILE A 4 -1.37 11.66 -1.94
N VAL A 5 -0.16 11.13 -2.10
CA VAL A 5 0.27 9.87 -1.48
C VAL A 5 1.53 10.15 -0.68
N THR A 6 1.57 9.73 0.57
CA THR A 6 2.72 9.93 1.46
C THR A 6 3.22 8.60 2.02
N ARG A 7 4.54 8.52 2.20
CA ARG A 7 5.22 7.32 2.69
C ARG A 7 4.68 6.86 4.05
N GLU A 8 4.46 7.79 4.96
CA GLU A 8 3.97 7.50 6.32
C GLU A 8 2.58 6.83 6.27
N LYS A 9 1.65 7.39 5.51
CA LYS A 9 0.29 6.84 5.43
C LYS A 9 0.25 5.51 4.67
N SER A 10 1.06 5.34 3.63
CA SER A 10 1.21 4.05 2.92
C SER A 10 1.75 2.96 3.85
N LYS A 11 2.81 3.24 4.64
CA LYS A 11 3.34 2.29 5.62
C LYS A 11 2.31 1.93 6.69
N ARG A 12 1.53 2.91 7.16
CA ARG A 12 0.49 2.69 8.18
C ARG A 12 -0.57 1.69 7.69
N ILE A 13 -1.07 1.87 6.46
CA ILE A 13 -2.09 0.96 5.92
C ILE A 13 -1.52 -0.42 5.56
N ALA A 14 -0.29 -0.48 5.07
CA ALA A 14 0.41 -1.74 4.82
C ALA A 14 0.55 -2.55 6.11
N LYS A 15 1.05 -1.93 7.19
CA LYS A 15 1.17 -2.57 8.50
C LYS A 15 -0.16 -3.11 8.99
N PHE A 16 -1.22 -2.30 8.95
CA PHE A 16 -2.56 -2.76 9.34
C PHE A 16 -3.00 -3.99 8.52
N ALA A 17 -2.79 -3.98 7.20
CA ALA A 17 -3.18 -5.10 6.34
C ALA A 17 -2.41 -6.40 6.67
N PHE A 18 -1.11 -6.30 6.93
CA PHE A 18 -0.30 -7.45 7.33
C PHE A 18 -0.63 -7.94 8.74
N ASP A 19 -0.82 -7.04 9.72
CA ASP A 19 -1.23 -7.40 11.08
C ASP A 19 -2.59 -8.10 11.06
N TYR A 20 -3.54 -7.59 10.27
CA TYR A 20 -4.84 -8.21 10.05
C TYR A 20 -4.69 -9.60 9.42
N ALA A 21 -3.87 -9.74 8.39
CA ALA A 21 -3.64 -11.01 7.72
C ALA A 21 -3.06 -12.06 8.67
N THR A 22 -2.03 -11.69 9.44
CA THR A 22 -1.43 -12.56 10.47
C THR A 22 -2.46 -12.98 11.52
N LYS A 23 -3.23 -12.03 12.05
CA LYS A 23 -4.20 -12.30 13.12
C LYS A 23 -5.37 -13.21 12.67
N HIS A 24 -5.71 -13.20 11.38
CA HIS A 24 -6.81 -13.98 10.82
C HIS A 24 -6.35 -15.15 9.94
N GLY A 25 -5.07 -15.55 10.04
CA GLY A 25 -4.54 -16.71 9.30
C GLY A 25 -4.55 -16.55 7.78
N ARG A 26 -4.55 -15.32 7.25
CA ARG A 26 -4.48 -15.07 5.80
C ARG A 26 -3.04 -15.16 5.33
N LYS A 27 -2.80 -15.95 4.28
CA LYS A 27 -1.46 -16.20 3.72
C LYS A 27 -0.99 -15.17 2.68
N LYS A 28 -1.86 -14.24 2.29
CA LYS A 28 -1.58 -13.29 1.19
C LYS A 28 -2.22 -11.93 1.44
N VAL A 29 -1.44 -10.89 1.18
CA VAL A 29 -1.86 -9.50 1.05
C VAL A 29 -1.49 -9.04 -0.35
N THR A 30 -2.40 -8.32 -1.02
CA THR A 30 -2.18 -7.82 -2.38
C THR A 30 -2.28 -6.29 -2.37
N ALA A 31 -1.21 -5.60 -2.80
CA ALA A 31 -1.24 -4.15 -3.00
C ALA A 31 -1.70 -3.83 -4.43
N VAL A 32 -2.84 -3.16 -4.59
CA VAL A 32 -3.36 -2.75 -5.90
C VAL A 32 -2.94 -1.32 -6.21
N HIS A 33 -2.40 -1.08 -7.41
CA HIS A 33 -1.84 0.21 -7.81
C HIS A 33 -1.85 0.41 -9.34
N LYS A 34 -1.66 1.64 -9.81
CA LYS A 34 -1.45 2.00 -11.23
C LYS A 34 -0.08 2.63 -11.47
N ALA A 35 0.96 2.12 -10.80
CA ALA A 35 2.34 2.62 -10.86
C ALA A 35 2.96 2.62 -12.28
N ASN A 36 2.40 1.88 -13.23
CA ASN A 36 2.83 1.92 -14.63
C ASN A 36 2.56 3.28 -15.30
N ILE A 37 1.45 3.94 -14.93
CA ILE A 37 1.10 5.29 -15.39
C ILE A 37 1.43 6.31 -14.31
N MET A 38 0.97 6.09 -13.07
CA MET A 38 1.16 6.99 -11.93
C MET A 38 2.45 6.67 -11.16
N LYS A 39 3.59 6.95 -11.78
CA LYS A 39 4.92 6.52 -11.30
C LYS A 39 5.30 7.06 -9.91
N LEU A 40 4.86 8.26 -9.54
CA LEU A 40 5.23 8.89 -8.27
C LEU A 40 4.31 8.48 -7.12
N GLY A 41 3.00 8.76 -7.21
CA GLY A 41 2.05 8.44 -6.15
C GLY A 41 1.87 6.94 -5.94
N ASP A 42 1.39 6.25 -6.98
CA ASP A 42 1.15 4.81 -6.92
C ASP A 42 2.45 4.01 -6.87
N GLY A 43 3.53 4.51 -7.51
CA GLY A 43 4.85 3.91 -7.35
C GLY A 43 5.42 4.06 -5.94
N LEU A 44 5.15 5.16 -5.24
CA LEU A 44 5.50 5.30 -3.82
C LEU A 44 4.69 4.31 -2.97
N PHE A 45 3.38 4.18 -3.23
CA PHE A 45 2.53 3.21 -2.54
C PHE A 45 3.05 1.78 -2.71
N LEU A 46 3.33 1.36 -3.96
CA LEU A 46 3.89 0.04 -4.26
C LEU A 46 5.21 -0.24 -3.53
N ARG A 47 6.09 0.76 -3.36
CA ARG A 47 7.36 0.58 -2.63
C ARG A 47 7.21 0.55 -1.11
N CYS A 48 6.08 1.00 -0.57
CA CYS A 48 5.86 1.08 0.87
C CYS A 48 5.06 -0.10 1.42
N CYS A 49 4.21 -0.70 0.57
CA CYS A 49 3.46 -1.92 0.85
C CYS A 49 4.33 -3.16 0.61
#